data_AF-A0ABD1FSR7-F1
#
_entry.id   AF-A0ABD1FSR7-F1
#
_cell.length_a   1.000
_cell.length_b   1.000
_cell.length_c   1.000
_cell.angle_alpha   90.00
_cell.angle_beta   90.00
_cell.angle_gamma   90.00
#
_symmetry.space_group_name_H-M   'P 1'
#
loop_
_entity.id
_entity.type
_entity.pdbx_description
1 polymer ?
#
loop_
_entity_poly.entity_id
_entity_poly.type
_entity_poly.pdbx_seq_one_letter_code
_entity_poly.pdbx_strand_id
1 'polypeptide(L)'
;MWGSLAIAICASHRVMDSGCFSSFLTAWATAAHTTGKLLIQTYFDNHSSFPAENLPPNDDPPYENIVAERYVFNSKAIQKLRQRLTMTSEHPLSRVVAVSTFLAQAPLHADIARRGKARAALLGQLNNIPERTISSVPKHAFGTWISSSFLEIAADHTAEDALGENFPALASRICHTTV
;
A
#
# COMPACT_ATOMS: atom_id res chain seq x y z
N MET A 1 29.96 6.62 23.31
CA MET A 1 28.96 5.64 23.81
C MET A 1 28.42 4.87 22.62
N TRP A 2 28.59 3.54 22.62
CA TRP A 2 28.07 2.64 21.59
C TRP A 2 27.07 1.73 22.31
N GLY A 3 25.77 1.95 22.07
CA GLY A 3 24.69 1.28 22.81
C GLY A 3 23.41 1.13 21.96
N SER A 4 23.57 1.10 20.64
CA SER A 4 22.44 0.92 19.71
C SER A 4 21.97 -0.53 19.70
N LEU A 5 20.65 -0.74 19.77
CA LEU A 5 19.98 -2.02 19.62
C LEU A 5 19.25 -2.06 18.28
N ALA A 6 19.47 -3.12 17.51
CA ALA A 6 18.68 -3.43 16.32
C ALA A 6 17.77 -4.62 16.63
N ILE A 7 16.51 -4.54 16.20
CA ILE A 7 15.51 -5.60 16.40
C ILE A 7 14.96 -5.96 15.02
N ALA A 8 15.05 -7.25 14.67
CA ALA A 8 14.46 -7.80 13.46
C ALA A 8 13.30 -8.73 13.84
N ILE A 9 12.20 -8.65 13.10
CA ILE A 9 10.99 -9.43 13.34
C ILE A 9 10.53 -9.99 12.01
N CYS A 10 10.20 -11.29 12.00
CA CYS A 10 9.61 -11.98 10.86
C CYS A 10 8.23 -12.47 11.27
N ALA A 11 7.21 -12.15 10.46
CA ALA A 11 5.84 -12.55 10.70
C ALA A 11 5.25 -13.15 9.43
N SER A 12 4.41 -14.17 9.59
CA SER A 12 3.73 -14.81 8.47
C SER A 12 2.56 -13.95 7.99
N HIS A 13 2.61 -13.57 6.70
CA HIS A 13 1.53 -12.84 6.04
C HIS A 13 0.22 -13.65 5.95
N ARG A 14 0.24 -14.96 6.23
CA ARG A 14 -0.96 -15.80 6.35
C ARG A 14 -1.80 -15.47 7.59
N VAL A 15 -1.17 -14.87 8.60
CA VAL A 15 -1.79 -14.68 9.93
C VAL A 15 -2.11 -13.21 10.20
N MET A 16 -1.36 -12.28 9.60
CA MET A 16 -1.54 -10.85 9.84
C MET A 16 -1.17 -10.01 8.61
N ASP A 17 -1.83 -8.87 8.46
CA ASP A 17 -1.40 -7.80 7.56
C ASP A 17 -0.46 -6.79 8.23
N SER A 18 -0.05 -5.76 7.48
CA SER A 18 0.82 -4.70 7.98
C SER A 18 0.19 -3.83 9.08
N GLY A 19 -1.14 -3.66 9.07
CA GLY A 19 -1.85 -2.88 10.10
C GLY A 19 -1.91 -3.63 11.43
N CYS A 20 -2.19 -4.92 11.35
CA CYS A 20 -2.15 -5.85 12.48
C CYS A 20 -0.71 -5.97 13.03
N PHE A 21 0.28 -6.12 12.15
CA PHE A 21 1.70 -6.14 12.54
C PHE A 21 2.12 -4.85 13.27
N SER A 22 1.72 -3.67 12.76
CA SER A 22 2.00 -2.39 13.40
C SER A 22 1.34 -2.27 14.78
N SER A 23 0.11 -2.78 14.93
CA SER A 23 -0.61 -2.82 16.21
C SER A 23 0.08 -3.74 17.21
N PHE A 24 0.56 -4.91 16.77
CA PHE A 24 1.37 -5.81 17.57
C PHE A 24 2.67 -5.16 18.07
N LEU A 25 3.42 -4.49 17.18
CA LEU A 25 4.65 -3.79 17.57
C LEU A 25 4.38 -2.69 18.60
N THR A 26 3.28 -1.95 18.42
CA THR A 26 2.86 -0.91 19.36
C THR A 26 2.52 -1.53 20.73
N ALA A 27 1.73 -2.60 20.74
CA ALA A 27 1.37 -3.33 21.96
C ALA A 27 2.60 -3.87 22.69
N TRP A 28 3.54 -4.48 21.95
CA TRP A 28 4.77 -5.01 22.50
C TRP A 28 5.66 -3.91 23.11
N ALA A 29 5.86 -2.81 22.39
CA ALA A 29 6.63 -1.67 22.88
C ALA A 29 5.99 -1.04 24.13
N THR A 30 4.66 -0.90 24.15
CA THR A 30 3.92 -0.40 25.31
C THR A 30 4.03 -1.34 26.51
N ALA A 31 3.89 -2.66 26.32
CA ALA A 31 4.04 -3.62 27.39
C ALA A 31 5.46 -3.61 27.98
N ALA A 32 6.49 -3.52 27.12
CA ALA A 32 7.87 -3.39 27.55
C ALA A 32 8.11 -2.12 28.39
N HIS A 33 7.54 -0.98 27.95
CA HIS A 33 7.67 0.29 28.66
C HIS A 33 6.91 0.31 30.01
N THR A 34 5.77 -0.36 30.08
CA THR A 34 4.87 -0.32 31.25
C THR A 34 5.07 -1.47 32.23
N THR A 35 6.15 -2.24 32.08
CA THR A 35 6.44 -3.42 32.92
C THR A 35 5.31 -4.46 32.87
N GLY A 36 4.83 -4.74 31.65
CA GLY A 36 3.88 -5.82 31.38
C GLY A 36 2.40 -5.42 31.39
N LYS A 37 2.04 -4.13 31.46
CA LYS A 37 0.63 -3.72 31.34
C LYS A 37 0.16 -3.88 29.90
N LEU A 38 -0.86 -4.71 29.70
CA LEU A 38 -1.48 -4.93 28.40
C LEU A 38 -2.50 -3.81 28.11
N LEU A 39 -2.01 -2.67 27.58
CA LEU A 39 -2.86 -1.52 27.26
C LEU A 39 -3.55 -1.65 25.89
N ILE A 40 -3.05 -2.52 25.02
CA ILE A 40 -3.62 -2.81 23.70
C ILE A 40 -3.98 -4.29 23.69
N GLN A 41 -5.28 -4.59 23.64
CA GLN A 41 -5.79 -5.95 23.61
C GLN A 41 -6.29 -6.27 22.21
N THR A 42 -5.68 -7.28 21.58
CA THR A 42 -6.07 -7.77 20.26
C THR A 42 -7.29 -8.67 20.34
N TYR A 43 -8.16 -8.55 19.34
CA TYR A 43 -9.37 -9.35 19.20
C TYR A 43 -9.16 -10.38 18.09
N PHE A 44 -9.08 -11.65 18.48
CA PHE A 44 -8.80 -12.77 17.56
C PHE A 44 -10.07 -13.42 16.99
N ASP A 45 -11.23 -13.11 17.55
CA ASP A 45 -12.46 -13.85 17.31
C ASP A 45 -13.22 -13.32 16.08
N ASN A 46 -12.59 -13.43 14.91
CA ASN A 46 -13.09 -12.89 13.63
C ASN A 46 -13.59 -13.98 12.66
N HIS A 47 -13.72 -15.22 13.12
CA HIS A 47 -14.09 -16.38 12.30
C HIS A 47 -15.47 -16.26 11.65
N SER A 48 -16.35 -15.45 12.24
CA SER A 48 -17.69 -15.15 11.72
C SER A 48 -17.68 -14.22 10.49
N SER A 49 -16.61 -13.44 10.31
CA SER A 49 -16.51 -12.45 9.23
C SER A 49 -15.96 -13.05 7.93
N PHE A 50 -15.09 -14.05 8.04
CA PHE A 50 -14.51 -14.76 6.89
C PHE A 50 -14.43 -16.26 7.21
N PRO A 51 -15.34 -17.09 6.67
CA PRO A 51 -15.26 -18.53 6.85
C PRO A 51 -13.97 -19.07 6.23
N ALA A 52 -13.33 -20.01 6.90
CA ALA A 52 -12.11 -20.63 6.40
C ALA A 52 -12.43 -21.52 5.20
N GLU A 53 -11.77 -21.25 4.07
CA GLU A 53 -11.72 -22.17 2.93
C GLU A 53 -10.35 -22.86 2.90
N ASN A 54 -10.34 -24.17 2.67
CA ASN A 54 -9.10 -24.95 2.50
C ASN A 54 -8.50 -24.71 1.11
N LEU A 55 -8.07 -23.48 0.86
CA LEU A 55 -7.40 -23.11 -0.39
C LEU A 55 -5.99 -23.69 -0.42
N PRO A 56 -5.51 -24.16 -1.59
CA PRO A 56 -4.13 -24.60 -1.73
C PRO A 56 -3.17 -23.44 -1.42
N PRO A 57 -1.96 -23.74 -0.89
CA PRO A 57 -0.95 -22.71 -0.70
C PRO A 57 -0.60 -22.04 -2.03
N ASN A 58 -0.34 -20.73 -1.99
CA ASN A 58 0.20 -20.03 -3.14
C ASN A 58 1.68 -20.41 -3.26
N ASP A 59 2.03 -21.20 -4.28
CA ASP A 59 3.38 -21.74 -4.53
C ASP A 59 4.13 -20.93 -5.61
N ASP A 60 3.92 -19.61 -5.65
CA ASP A 60 4.66 -18.75 -6.57
C ASP A 60 6.17 -18.87 -6.32
N PRO A 61 6.98 -19.16 -7.36
CA PRO A 61 8.43 -19.26 -7.19
C PRO A 61 8.98 -17.90 -6.74
N PRO A 62 10.06 -17.90 -5.95
CA PRO A 62 10.68 -16.65 -5.52
C PRO A 62 11.12 -15.87 -6.76
N TYR A 63 10.80 -14.57 -6.77
CA TYR A 63 11.31 -13.68 -7.79
C TYR A 63 12.83 -13.53 -7.64
N GLU A 64 13.57 -13.85 -8.70
CA GLU A 64 15.02 -13.71 -8.74
C GLU A 64 15.43 -12.33 -9.29
N ASN A 65 16.62 -11.86 -8.93
CA ASN A 65 17.24 -10.64 -9.46
C ASN A 65 16.46 -9.34 -9.19
N ILE A 66 15.77 -9.24 -8.04
CA ILE A 66 15.15 -8.00 -7.57
C ILE A 66 16.14 -7.20 -6.74
N VAL A 67 16.35 -5.94 -7.13
CA VAL A 67 17.05 -4.94 -6.31
C VAL A 67 16.02 -4.04 -5.64
N ALA A 68 16.08 -3.95 -4.32
CA ALA A 68 15.21 -3.07 -3.53
C ALA A 68 15.93 -1.76 -3.20
N GLU A 69 15.36 -0.64 -3.61
CA GLU A 69 15.88 0.71 -3.31
C GLU A 69 14.86 1.56 -2.55
N ARG A 70 15.35 2.45 -1.69
CA ARG A 70 14.51 3.37 -0.91
C ARG A 70 14.58 4.79 -1.49
N TYR A 71 13.48 5.21 -2.11
CA TYR A 71 13.28 6.59 -2.58
C TYR A 71 12.56 7.43 -1.51
N VAL A 72 13.18 8.54 -1.10
CA VAL A 72 12.63 9.43 -0.05
C VAL A 72 12.04 10.70 -0.68
N PHE A 73 10.72 10.86 -0.58
CA PHE A 73 10.01 12.05 -1.03
C PHE A 73 9.82 13.02 0.14
N ASN A 74 10.65 14.06 0.21
CA ASN A 74 10.52 15.10 1.22
C ASN A 74 9.33 16.04 0.94
N SER A 75 9.01 16.91 1.89
CA SER A 75 7.88 17.85 1.78
C SER A 75 7.93 18.72 0.51
N LYS A 76 9.12 19.16 0.10
CA LYS A 76 9.32 19.97 -1.11
C LYS A 76 9.03 19.16 -2.38
N ALA A 77 9.47 17.90 -2.44
CA ALA A 77 9.18 17.01 -3.57
C ALA A 77 7.66 16.74 -3.67
N ILE A 78 7.01 16.45 -2.55
CA ILE A 78 5.57 16.22 -2.49
C ILE A 78 4.79 17.47 -2.93
N GLN A 79 5.22 18.67 -2.50
CA GLN A 79 4.59 19.92 -2.92
C GLN A 79 4.69 20.13 -4.45
N LYS A 80 5.86 19.83 -5.05
CA LYS A 80 6.04 19.88 -6.51
C LYS A 80 5.13 18.89 -7.23
N LEU A 81 4.99 17.67 -6.73
CA LEU A 81 4.07 16.68 -7.30
C LEU A 81 2.62 17.17 -7.23
N ARG A 82 2.22 17.79 -6.11
CA ARG A 82 0.89 18.38 -5.96
C ARG A 82 0.64 19.55 -6.91
N GLN A 83 1.65 20.37 -7.19
CA GLN A 83 1.53 21.48 -8.15
C GLN A 83 1.23 21.00 -9.58
N ARG A 84 1.71 19.81 -9.97
CA ARG A 84 1.41 19.20 -11.29
C ARG A 84 -0.05 18.79 -11.45
N LEU A 85 -0.80 18.68 -10.35
CA LEU A 85 -2.13 18.09 -10.37
C LEU A 85 -3.22 19.07 -10.81
N THR A 86 -2.91 20.37 -11.03
CA THR A 86 -3.80 21.46 -11.50
C THR A 86 -5.30 21.15 -11.50
N MET A 87 -5.83 20.75 -10.35
CA MET A 87 -7.22 20.33 -10.22
C MET A 87 -7.90 21.25 -9.22
N THR A 88 -8.87 21.98 -9.74
CA THR A 88 -10.06 22.55 -9.11
C THR A 88 -10.91 21.47 -8.43
N SER A 89 -10.27 20.64 -7.61
CA SER A 89 -10.95 19.73 -6.70
C SER A 89 -11.14 20.47 -5.39
N GLU A 90 -12.36 20.48 -4.85
CA GLU A 90 -12.66 21.05 -3.52
C GLU A 90 -11.79 20.45 -2.40
N HIS A 91 -11.12 19.32 -2.68
CA HIS A 91 -10.26 18.60 -1.74
C HIS A 91 -8.85 18.38 -2.32
N PRO A 92 -7.78 18.79 -1.62
CA PRO A 92 -6.41 18.56 -2.07
C PRO A 92 -6.06 17.06 -2.05
N LEU A 93 -5.52 16.55 -3.16
CA LEU A 93 -5.12 15.15 -3.29
C LEU A 93 -4.12 14.73 -2.19
N SER A 94 -4.29 13.50 -1.69
CA SER A 94 -3.47 12.96 -0.59
C SER A 94 -2.00 12.82 -0.99
N ARG A 95 -1.08 12.79 -0.01
CA ARG A 95 0.35 12.56 -0.29
C ARG A 95 0.58 11.21 -0.97
N VAL A 96 -0.22 10.20 -0.59
CA VAL A 96 -0.18 8.85 -1.16
C VAL A 96 -0.54 8.90 -2.64
N VAL A 97 -1.64 9.56 -3.01
CA VAL A 97 -2.04 9.68 -4.43
C VAL A 97 -0.95 10.37 -5.24
N ALA A 98 -0.41 11.49 -4.77
CA ALA A 98 0.63 12.23 -5.50
C ALA A 98 1.90 11.40 -5.75
N VAL A 99 2.37 10.67 -4.72
CA VAL A 99 3.58 9.84 -4.83
C VAL A 99 3.32 8.57 -5.63
N SER A 100 2.20 7.87 -5.40
CA SER A 100 1.83 6.66 -6.14
C SER A 100 1.64 6.95 -7.63
N THR A 101 1.03 8.09 -7.98
CA THR A 101 0.89 8.53 -9.38
C THR A 101 2.26 8.67 -10.03
N PHE A 102 3.20 9.35 -9.36
CA PHE A 102 4.56 9.52 -9.87
C PHE A 102 5.31 8.20 -10.00
N LEU A 103 5.21 7.33 -9.00
CA LEU A 103 5.87 6.02 -9.02
C LEU A 103 5.28 5.10 -10.08
N ALA A 104 3.97 5.16 -10.36
CA ALA A 104 3.33 4.36 -11.39
C ALA A 104 3.87 4.64 -12.79
N GLN A 105 4.39 5.84 -13.05
CA GLN A 105 4.98 6.20 -14.34
C GLN A 105 6.26 5.42 -14.64
N ALA A 106 7.07 5.15 -13.60
CA ALA A 106 8.37 4.49 -13.75
C ALA A 106 8.29 3.08 -14.34
N PRO A 107 7.46 2.13 -13.83
CA PRO A 107 7.34 0.80 -14.42
C PRO A 107 6.69 0.84 -15.80
N LEU A 108 5.76 1.77 -16.07
CA LEU A 108 5.17 1.95 -17.40
C LEU A 108 6.26 2.37 -18.42
N HIS A 109 7.05 3.37 -18.06
CA HIS A 109 8.15 3.85 -18.91
C HIS A 109 9.22 2.76 -19.10
N ALA A 110 9.65 2.08 -18.03
CA ALA A 110 10.63 1.02 -18.11
C ALA A 110 10.17 -0.14 -19.01
N ASP A 111 8.88 -0.51 -18.94
CA ASP A 111 8.33 -1.56 -19.80
C ASP A 111 8.27 -1.14 -21.27
N ILE A 112 7.86 0.10 -21.56
CA ILE A 112 7.89 0.67 -22.93
C ILE A 112 9.33 0.69 -23.46
N ALA A 113 10.29 1.20 -22.69
CA ALA A 113 11.70 1.29 -23.11
C ALA A 113 12.29 -0.10 -23.40
N ARG A 114 11.93 -1.10 -22.60
CA ARG A 114 12.37 -2.49 -22.80
C ARG A 114 11.72 -3.16 -24.01
N ARG A 115 10.45 -2.87 -24.31
CA ARG A 115 9.67 -3.59 -25.33
C ARG A 115 9.53 -2.84 -26.66
N GLY A 116 9.86 -1.54 -26.69
CA GLY A 116 9.69 -0.66 -27.84
C GLY A 116 8.24 -0.30 -28.16
N LYS A 117 7.26 -0.68 -27.31
CA LYS A 117 5.84 -0.38 -27.52
C LYS A 117 5.05 -0.32 -26.22
N ALA A 118 4.00 0.50 -26.21
CA ALA A 118 3.00 0.54 -25.14
C ALA A 118 2.11 -0.71 -25.15
N ARG A 119 1.57 -1.07 -23.98
CA ARG A 119 0.63 -2.18 -23.78
C ARG A 119 -0.26 -1.89 -22.57
N ALA A 120 -1.38 -2.60 -22.48
CA ALA A 120 -2.23 -2.49 -21.31
C ALA A 120 -1.47 -2.85 -20.01
N ALA A 121 -1.81 -2.17 -18.93
CA ALA A 121 -1.22 -2.34 -17.62
C ALA A 121 -2.29 -2.42 -16.53
N LEU A 122 -1.97 -3.10 -15.43
CA LEU A 122 -2.81 -3.19 -14.25
C LEU A 122 -2.05 -2.60 -13.06
N LEU A 123 -2.61 -1.57 -12.45
CA LEU A 123 -2.08 -1.01 -11.21
C LEU A 123 -2.93 -1.49 -10.04
N GLY A 124 -2.36 -2.35 -9.20
CA GLY A 124 -3.00 -2.84 -7.98
C GLY A 124 -2.68 -1.96 -6.77
N GLN A 125 -3.68 -1.72 -5.92
CA GLN A 125 -3.53 -1.08 -4.62
C GLN A 125 -4.13 -1.98 -3.54
N LEU A 126 -3.42 -2.10 -2.42
CA LEU A 126 -3.88 -2.82 -1.24
C LEU A 126 -4.33 -1.81 -0.19
N ASN A 127 -5.60 -1.87 0.20
CA ASN A 127 -6.25 -0.95 1.11
C ASN A 127 -6.75 -1.69 2.36
N ASN A 128 -6.76 -1.01 3.50
CA ASN A 128 -7.25 -1.58 4.75
C ASN A 128 -8.79 -1.60 4.76
N ILE A 129 -9.41 -2.76 5.04
CA ILE A 129 -10.87 -2.96 5.13
C ILE A 129 -11.54 -2.24 6.32
N PRO A 130 -10.99 -2.23 7.55
CA PRO A 130 -11.66 -1.75 8.77
C PRO A 130 -12.12 -0.29 8.71
N GLU A 131 -11.48 0.54 7.88
CA GLU A 131 -11.87 1.94 7.71
C GLU A 131 -13.06 2.14 6.75
N ARG A 132 -13.52 1.08 6.07
CA ARG A 132 -14.46 1.18 4.92
C ARG A 132 -15.72 0.32 5.02
N THR A 133 -15.83 -0.59 5.99
CA THR A 133 -17.05 -1.40 6.17
C THR A 133 -18.05 -0.73 7.10
N ILE A 134 -19.33 -0.72 6.69
CA ILE A 134 -20.48 -0.19 7.44
C ILE A 134 -20.68 -0.91 8.79
N SER A 135 -20.12 -2.12 8.93
CA SER A 135 -19.99 -2.83 10.20
C SER A 135 -18.58 -2.65 10.75
N SER A 136 -18.51 -2.07 11.96
CA SER A 136 -17.27 -1.72 12.67
C SER A 136 -16.44 -2.97 12.95
N VAL A 137 -15.41 -3.21 12.14
CA VAL A 137 -14.35 -4.16 12.49
C VAL A 137 -13.76 -3.69 13.82
N PRO A 138 -13.61 -4.57 14.83
CA PRO A 138 -13.05 -4.18 16.12
C PRO A 138 -11.71 -3.46 15.93
N LYS A 139 -11.49 -2.36 16.67
CA LYS A 139 -10.30 -1.49 16.55
C LYS A 139 -8.95 -2.22 16.64
N HIS A 140 -8.94 -3.40 17.25
CA HIS A 140 -7.77 -4.26 17.40
C HIS A 140 -8.02 -5.68 16.87
N ALA A 141 -8.89 -5.83 15.88
CA ALA A 141 -9.10 -7.08 15.18
C ALA A 141 -7.77 -7.59 14.62
N PHE A 142 -7.44 -8.82 14.95
CA PHE A 142 -6.25 -9.50 14.49
C PHE A 142 -6.58 -10.28 13.21
N GLY A 143 -5.64 -10.31 12.27
CA GLY A 143 -5.82 -11.00 10.99
C GLY A 143 -5.38 -10.16 9.80
N THR A 144 -5.73 -10.65 8.60
CA THR A 144 -5.51 -9.99 7.33
C THR A 144 -6.81 -9.34 6.87
N TRP A 145 -6.84 -8.01 6.84
CA TRP A 145 -8.00 -7.19 6.52
C TRP A 145 -7.71 -6.28 5.31
N ILE A 146 -7.37 -6.90 4.19
CA ILE A 146 -6.94 -6.17 2.99
C ILE A 146 -7.98 -6.32 1.88
N SER A 147 -8.37 -5.20 1.28
CA SER A 147 -9.09 -5.15 0.01
C SER A 147 -8.12 -4.75 -1.10
N SER A 148 -8.21 -5.45 -2.23
CA SER A 148 -7.42 -5.12 -3.42
C SER A 148 -8.30 -4.34 -4.39
N SER A 149 -7.82 -3.20 -4.85
CA SER A 149 -8.43 -2.45 -5.95
C SER A 149 -7.46 -2.36 -7.12
N PHE A 150 -8.00 -2.41 -8.33
CA PHE A 150 -7.20 -2.45 -9.55
C PHE A 150 -7.63 -1.34 -10.49
N LEU A 151 -6.64 -0.67 -11.07
CA LEU A 151 -6.83 0.28 -12.16
C LEU A 151 -6.28 -0.33 -13.44
N GLU A 152 -7.17 -0.58 -14.39
CA GLU A 152 -6.81 -0.97 -15.75
C GLU A 152 -6.43 0.26 -16.57
N ILE A 153 -5.26 0.20 -17.20
CA ILE A 153 -4.78 1.22 -18.12
C ILE A 153 -4.69 0.58 -19.50
N ALA A 154 -5.44 1.13 -20.46
CA ALA A 154 -5.41 0.65 -21.84
C ALA A 154 -4.09 1.02 -22.54
N ALA A 155 -3.76 0.30 -23.61
CA ALA A 155 -2.46 0.42 -24.28
C ALA A 155 -2.21 1.82 -24.89
N ASP A 156 -3.28 2.49 -25.35
CA ASP A 156 -3.28 3.86 -25.85
C ASP A 156 -2.92 4.89 -24.77
N HIS A 157 -3.48 4.74 -23.57
CA HIS A 157 -3.24 5.63 -22.44
C HIS A 157 -1.88 5.40 -21.76
N THR A 158 -1.29 4.20 -21.94
CA THR A 158 -0.06 3.80 -21.25
C THR A 158 1.14 4.66 -21.64
N ALA A 159 1.24 5.11 -22.90
CA ALA A 159 2.33 5.97 -23.34
C ALA A 159 2.24 7.37 -22.72
N GLU A 160 1.06 7.97 -22.72
CA GLU A 160 0.80 9.30 -22.13
C GLU A 160 1.02 9.31 -20.61
N ASP A 161 0.55 8.25 -19.93
CA ASP A 161 0.72 8.06 -18.49
C ASP A 161 2.20 7.87 -18.12
N ALA A 162 2.96 7.11 -18.93
CA ALA A 162 4.39 6.90 -18.73
C ALA A 162 5.21 8.20 -18.85
N LEU A 163 4.86 9.05 -19.83
CA LEU A 163 5.53 10.35 -20.05
C LEU A 163 5.07 11.42 -19.05
N GLY A 164 3.92 11.22 -18.40
CA GLY A 164 3.37 12.18 -17.43
C GLY A 164 2.69 13.37 -18.04
N GLU A 165 2.33 13.23 -19.31
CA GLU A 165 1.51 14.17 -20.07
C GLU A 165 0.09 14.20 -19.50
N ASN A 166 -0.40 13.07 -18.99
CA ASN A 166 -1.74 12.94 -18.40
C ASN A 166 -1.74 12.79 -16.86
N PHE A 167 -0.74 13.40 -16.19
CA PHE A 167 -0.53 13.24 -14.73
C PHE A 167 -1.77 13.55 -13.87
N PRO A 168 -2.56 14.61 -14.13
CA PRO A 168 -3.80 14.86 -13.38
C PRO A 168 -4.87 13.77 -13.56
N ALA A 169 -5.06 13.24 -14.77
CA ALA A 169 -6.05 12.20 -15.02
C ALA A 169 -5.63 10.87 -14.39
N LEU A 170 -4.34 10.50 -14.49
CA LEU A 170 -3.83 9.31 -13.82
C LEU A 170 -4.02 9.41 -12.30
N ALA A 171 -3.74 10.57 -11.70
CA ALA A 171 -3.96 10.79 -10.28
C ALA A 171 -5.43 10.71 -9.87
N SER A 172 -6.35 11.24 -10.69
CA SER A 172 -7.78 11.10 -10.48
C SER A 172 -8.22 9.64 -10.53
N ARG A 173 -7.79 8.87 -11.55
CA ARG A 173 -8.08 7.43 -11.66
C ARG A 173 -7.57 6.66 -10.44
N ILE A 174 -6.31 6.87 -10.05
CA ILE A 174 -5.72 6.25 -8.85
C ILE A 174 -6.49 6.65 -7.59
N CYS A 175 -6.89 7.91 -7.45
CA CYS A 175 -7.66 8.37 -6.30
C CYS A 175 -9.03 7.66 -6.21
N HIS A 176 -9.75 7.53 -7.33
CA HIS A 176 -11.04 6.83 -7.37
C HIS A 176 -10.91 5.34 -7.05
N THR A 177 -9.81 4.71 -7.45
CA THR A 177 -9.48 3.31 -7.08
C THR A 177 -9.03 3.20 -5.62
N THR A 178 -8.58 4.30 -5.01
CA THR A 178 -8.15 4.35 -3.60
C THR A 178 -9.32 4.59 -2.65
N VAL A 179 -10.47 5.14 -3.05
CA VAL A 179 -11.62 5.44 -2.14
C VAL A 179 -12.55 4.23 -2.01
#